data_AF-A0A2W7ABC7-F1
#
_entry.id   AF-A0A2W7ABC7-F1
#
_cell.length_a   1.000
_cell.length_b   1.000
_cell.length_c   1.000
_cell.angle_alpha   90.00
_cell.angle_beta   90.00
_cell.angle_gamma   90.00
#
_symmetry.space_group_name_H-M   'P 1'
#
loop_
_entity.id
_entity.type
_entity.pdbx_description
1 polymer ?
#
loop_
_entity_poly.entity_id
_entity_poly.type
_entity_poly.pdbx_seq_one_letter_code
_entity_poly.pdbx_strand_id
1 'polypeptide(L)'
;MILKANDVIAGKYRISEFIGQGGMQQVYKSEHILLGKEVAIKTPINPSALKRFKSTAVASARVNHPNVAKTLDYCEIGNLSILVEELIAGPDLKQGLLAHAGALDPSLVAKILHHLAKGVAASHQADVVHRDLKPNNVMITGGYSVDEIKITDFGIAKLVEDEMSDAEDGDLSRSTSSTVIGAWPYMAPEMILKYRDAGKPADVWSLAAMAYELMSGNKPFGPGPTALAAVLRSPIPVPPRPAQLHCKPQFEPLGDELYNLICSCLLADPSARPTAAQLAKYCESLCYSVSSRFNGQCNYIHPRGAMGQITTVKGDRIFFNMDSVYGDRPVVGSSVCFSAFPGQPLPRAHPVLVLRP
;
A
#
# COMPACT_ATOMS: atom_id res chain seq x y z
N MET A 1 1.37 -10.75 26.33
CA MET A 1 2.53 -11.65 26.53
C MET A 1 3.37 -11.58 25.27
N ILE A 2 4.67 -11.30 25.35
CA ILE A 2 5.55 -11.27 24.17
C ILE A 2 6.16 -12.66 24.00
N LEU A 3 5.97 -13.27 22.84
CA LEU A 3 6.62 -14.54 22.47
C LEU A 3 8.12 -14.32 22.22
N LYS A 4 8.95 -15.27 22.64
CA LYS A 4 10.41 -15.19 22.53
C LYS A 4 10.92 -16.08 21.41
N ALA A 5 12.10 -15.75 20.89
CA ALA A 5 12.79 -16.60 19.92
C ALA A 5 12.98 -18.02 20.49
N ASN A 6 12.76 -19.02 19.62
CA ASN A 6 12.71 -20.45 19.91
C ASN A 6 11.50 -20.97 20.69
N ASP A 7 10.53 -20.12 21.08
CA ASP A 7 9.25 -20.62 21.59
C ASP A 7 8.57 -21.49 20.52
N VAL A 8 8.05 -22.64 20.93
CA VAL A 8 7.32 -23.56 20.04
C VAL A 8 5.83 -23.49 20.36
N ILE A 9 5.05 -23.05 19.37
CA ILE A 9 3.62 -22.79 19.47
C ILE A 9 2.85 -23.88 18.70
N ALA A 10 1.78 -24.40 19.31
CA ALA A 10 0.98 -25.52 18.81
C ALA A 10 1.79 -26.79 18.44
N GLY A 11 3.02 -26.93 18.95
CA GLY A 11 3.94 -28.01 18.56
C GLY A 11 4.41 -27.97 17.11
N LYS A 12 4.09 -26.90 16.35
CA LYS A 12 4.32 -26.82 14.89
C LYS A 12 5.12 -25.60 14.48
N TYR A 13 5.02 -24.50 15.23
CA TYR A 13 5.58 -23.21 14.82
C TYR A 13 6.66 -22.77 15.80
N ARG A 14 7.88 -22.56 15.30
CA ARG A 14 8.99 -22.01 16.09
C ARG A 14 9.10 -20.51 15.83
N ILE A 15 9.06 -19.69 16.87
CA ILE A 15 9.28 -18.25 16.75
C ILE A 15 10.74 -17.99 16.39
N SER A 16 10.97 -17.27 15.29
CA SER A 16 12.31 -16.87 14.85
C SER A 16 12.68 -15.52 15.46
N GLU A 17 11.84 -14.51 15.23
CA GLU A 17 12.04 -13.14 15.70
C GLU A 17 10.73 -12.36 15.77
N PHE A 18 10.75 -11.28 16.54
CA PHE A 18 9.66 -10.31 16.59
C PHE A 18 9.83 -9.30 15.44
N ILE A 19 8.81 -9.16 14.59
CA ILE A 19 8.82 -8.24 13.45
C ILE A 19 8.35 -6.86 13.89
N GLY A 20 7.27 -6.80 14.68
CA GLY A 20 6.70 -5.53 15.10
C GLY A 20 5.37 -5.65 15.82
N GLN A 21 4.91 -4.51 16.32
CA GLN A 21 3.62 -4.38 16.99
C GLN A 21 2.80 -3.31 16.27
N GLY A 22 1.64 -3.70 15.75
CA GLY A 22 0.62 -2.77 15.29
C GLY A 22 -0.26 -2.30 16.46
N GLY A 23 -1.30 -1.53 16.15
CA GLY A 23 -2.24 -1.04 17.19
C GLY A 23 -2.92 -2.15 18.00
N MET A 24 -3.15 -3.32 17.40
CA MET A 24 -4.01 -4.37 17.97
C MET A 24 -3.34 -5.75 18.08
N GLN A 25 -2.18 -5.92 17.44
CA GLN A 25 -1.53 -7.21 17.33
C GLN A 25 -0.01 -7.10 17.33
N GLN A 26 0.63 -8.16 17.77
CA GLN A 26 2.06 -8.40 17.63
C GLN A 26 2.29 -9.37 16.49
N VAL A 27 3.34 -9.13 15.70
CA VAL A 27 3.69 -9.91 14.52
C VAL A 27 5.08 -10.51 14.72
N TYR A 28 5.18 -11.80 14.46
CA TYR A 28 6.40 -12.58 14.62
C TYR A 28 6.72 -13.30 13.31
N LYS A 29 8.01 -13.32 12.96
CA LYS A 29 8.53 -14.25 11.97
C LYS A 29 8.65 -15.61 12.63
N SER A 30 8.21 -16.65 11.95
CA SER A 30 8.21 -18.01 12.51
C SER A 30 8.43 -19.05 11.43
N GLU A 31 8.83 -20.24 11.84
CA GLU A 31 9.04 -21.39 10.96
C GLU A 31 8.03 -22.49 11.29
N HIS A 32 7.32 -23.01 10.29
CA HIS A 32 6.59 -24.26 10.43
C HIS A 32 7.58 -25.43 10.43
N ILE A 33 7.87 -25.99 11.60
CA ILE A 33 8.97 -26.93 11.88
C ILE A 33 8.94 -28.16 10.94
N LEU A 34 7.76 -28.72 10.67
CA LEU A 34 7.65 -29.91 9.81
C LEU A 34 7.80 -29.62 8.31
N LEU A 35 7.47 -28.40 7.88
CA LEU A 35 7.47 -28.00 6.46
C LEU A 35 8.72 -27.20 6.09
N GLY A 36 9.50 -26.73 7.07
CA GLY A 36 10.63 -25.82 6.86
C GLY A 36 10.23 -24.49 6.20
N LYS A 37 8.97 -24.07 6.34
CA LYS A 37 8.42 -22.88 5.68
C LYS A 37 8.30 -21.71 6.65
N GLU A 38 8.79 -20.54 6.24
CA GLU A 38 8.59 -19.31 6.98
C GLU A 38 7.13 -18.82 6.90
N VAL A 39 6.61 -18.34 8.03
CA VAL A 39 5.24 -17.84 8.22
C VAL A 39 5.24 -16.62 9.13
N ALA A 40 4.18 -15.81 9.03
CA ALA A 40 3.92 -14.73 9.97
C ALA A 40 2.93 -15.22 11.03
N ILE A 41 3.28 -15.11 12.31
CA ILE A 41 2.36 -15.33 13.42
C ILE A 41 1.90 -13.99 13.98
N LYS A 42 0.59 -13.81 14.05
CA LYS A 42 -0.06 -12.64 14.65
C LYS A 42 -0.76 -13.04 15.95
N THR A 43 -0.59 -12.22 16.98
CA THR A 43 -1.22 -12.43 18.29
C THR A 43 -1.91 -11.16 18.76
N PRO A 44 -3.14 -11.22 19.34
CA PRO A 44 -3.83 -10.04 19.84
C PRO A 44 -3.12 -9.48 21.08
N ILE A 45 -3.12 -8.15 21.24
CA ILE A 45 -2.49 -7.48 22.39
C ILE A 45 -3.41 -7.53 23.62
N ASN A 46 -4.73 -7.38 23.43
CA ASN A 46 -5.71 -7.22 24.51
C ASN A 46 -6.79 -8.33 24.51
N PRO A 47 -7.35 -8.70 25.68
CA PRO A 47 -8.41 -9.72 25.77
C PRO A 47 -9.69 -9.37 25.00
N SER A 48 -10.05 -8.09 24.89
CA SER A 48 -11.19 -7.60 24.09
C SER A 48 -11.08 -7.96 22.61
N ALA A 49 -9.85 -8.18 22.11
CA ALA A 49 -9.58 -8.55 20.73
C ALA A 49 -9.77 -10.06 20.45
N LEU A 50 -9.78 -10.93 21.46
CA LEU A 50 -9.74 -12.40 21.28
C LEU A 50 -10.93 -12.97 20.49
N LYS A 51 -12.17 -12.64 20.89
CA LYS A 51 -13.40 -13.19 20.28
C LYS A 51 -13.51 -12.86 18.79
N ARG A 52 -12.98 -11.70 18.40
CA ARG A 52 -13.02 -11.18 17.04
C ARG A 52 -11.82 -11.61 16.22
N PHE A 53 -10.67 -11.84 16.84
CA PHE A 53 -9.49 -12.40 16.17
C PHE A 53 -9.81 -13.72 15.45
N LYS A 54 -10.62 -14.59 16.06
CA LYS A 54 -11.15 -15.80 15.42
C LYS A 54 -12.05 -15.50 14.22
N SER A 55 -13.00 -14.57 14.39
CA SER A 55 -13.94 -14.19 13.33
C SER A 55 -13.21 -13.57 12.13
N THR A 56 -12.16 -12.79 12.41
CA THR A 56 -11.24 -12.21 11.43
C THR A 56 -10.48 -13.30 10.68
N ALA A 57 -9.86 -14.25 11.39
CA ALA A 57 -9.17 -15.38 10.78
C ALA A 57 -10.09 -16.18 9.83
N VAL A 58 -11.32 -16.47 10.27
CA VAL A 58 -12.33 -17.18 9.47
C VAL A 58 -12.73 -16.39 8.22
N ALA A 59 -12.87 -15.06 8.33
CA ALA A 59 -13.18 -14.22 7.19
C ALA A 59 -12.03 -14.20 6.18
N SER A 60 -10.80 -13.91 6.64
CA SER A 60 -9.60 -13.82 5.81
C SER A 60 -9.28 -15.15 5.10
N ALA A 61 -9.53 -16.29 5.75
CA ALA A 61 -9.36 -17.62 5.16
C ALA A 61 -10.27 -17.89 3.94
N ARG A 62 -11.36 -17.14 3.76
CA ARG A 62 -12.21 -17.26 2.55
C ARG A 62 -11.59 -16.59 1.31
N VAL A 63 -10.60 -15.74 1.50
CA VAL A 63 -9.98 -14.97 0.42
C VAL A 63 -8.75 -15.71 -0.07
N ASN A 64 -8.80 -16.20 -1.32
CA ASN A 64 -7.65 -16.79 -1.98
C ASN A 64 -7.36 -16.03 -3.28
N HIS A 65 -6.32 -15.19 -3.26
CA HIS A 65 -5.92 -14.41 -4.42
C HIS A 65 -4.42 -14.13 -4.40
N PRO A 66 -3.71 -14.08 -5.54
CA PRO A 66 -2.29 -13.76 -5.57
C PRO A 66 -1.91 -12.44 -4.90
N ASN A 67 -2.81 -11.44 -4.93
CA ASN A 67 -2.59 -10.13 -4.30
C ASN A 67 -3.09 -10.00 -2.85
N VAL A 68 -3.43 -11.10 -2.20
CA VAL A 68 -3.86 -11.16 -0.79
C VAL A 68 -2.98 -12.17 -0.06
N ALA A 69 -2.48 -11.79 1.11
CA ALA A 69 -1.73 -12.70 1.96
C ALA A 69 -2.63 -13.86 2.40
N LYS A 70 -2.15 -15.09 2.21
CA LYS A 70 -2.95 -16.28 2.56
C LYS A 70 -3.01 -16.47 4.06
N THR A 71 -4.21 -16.60 4.60
CA THR A 71 -4.40 -17.17 5.94
C THR A 71 -4.16 -18.68 5.88
N LEU A 72 -3.24 -19.17 6.70
CA LEU A 72 -2.78 -20.56 6.69
C LEU A 72 -3.39 -21.38 7.83
N ASP A 73 -3.50 -20.79 9.01
CA ASP A 73 -3.96 -21.50 10.21
C ASP A 73 -4.49 -20.51 11.27
N TYR A 74 -5.26 -21.04 12.21
CA TYR A 74 -5.68 -20.34 13.41
C TYR A 74 -5.66 -21.32 14.59
N CYS A 75 -4.92 -20.98 15.65
CA CYS A 75 -4.80 -21.86 16.81
C CYS A 75 -5.15 -21.13 18.11
N GLU A 76 -5.79 -21.85 19.03
CA GLU A 76 -6.02 -21.43 20.41
C GLU A 76 -5.25 -22.40 21.33
N ILE A 77 -4.33 -21.88 22.14
CA ILE A 77 -3.47 -22.67 23.04
C ILE A 77 -3.56 -22.04 24.44
N GLY A 78 -4.35 -22.65 25.33
CA GLY A 78 -4.69 -22.03 26.60
C GLY A 78 -5.38 -20.68 26.36
N ASN A 79 -4.74 -19.60 26.80
CA ASN A 79 -5.23 -18.23 26.61
C ASN A 79 -4.60 -17.49 25.42
N LEU A 80 -3.77 -18.17 24.62
CA LEU A 80 -3.10 -17.59 23.47
C LEU A 80 -3.88 -17.94 22.19
N SER A 81 -4.36 -16.92 21.48
CA SER A 81 -4.85 -17.07 20.10
C SER A 81 -3.79 -16.61 19.12
N ILE A 82 -3.52 -17.42 18.10
CA ILE A 82 -2.60 -17.08 17.02
C ILE A 82 -3.30 -17.19 15.65
N LEU A 83 -2.99 -16.25 14.78
CA LEU A 83 -3.34 -16.27 13.36
C LEU A 83 -2.03 -16.47 12.59
N VAL A 84 -2.00 -17.50 11.74
CA VAL A 84 -0.83 -17.82 10.91
C VAL A 84 -1.13 -17.40 9.48
N GLU A 85 -0.25 -16.57 8.91
CA GLU A 85 -0.35 -16.09 7.54
C GLU A 85 0.92 -16.37 6.75
N GLU A 86 0.80 -16.30 5.43
CA GLU A 86 1.93 -16.19 4.52
C GLU A 86 2.87 -15.05 4.97
N LEU A 87 4.16 -15.33 5.09
CA LEU A 87 5.17 -14.30 5.30
C LEU A 87 5.59 -13.72 3.95
N ILE A 88 5.50 -12.40 3.81
CA ILE A 88 5.98 -11.69 2.63
C ILE A 88 7.37 -11.16 2.94
N ALA A 89 8.38 -11.64 2.20
CA ALA A 89 9.78 -11.29 2.41
C ALA A 89 10.14 -9.93 1.77
N GLY A 90 9.45 -8.87 2.18
CA GLY A 90 9.68 -7.52 1.71
C GLY A 90 9.09 -6.47 2.64
N PRO A 91 9.39 -5.18 2.45
CA PRO A 91 8.85 -4.11 3.27
C PRO A 91 7.37 -3.85 2.94
N ASP A 92 6.69 -3.10 3.81
CA ASP A 92 5.42 -2.49 3.46
C ASP A 92 5.60 -1.38 2.40
N LEU A 93 4.54 -0.99 1.71
CA LEU A 93 4.56 -0.02 0.62
C LEU A 93 5.07 1.35 1.07
N LYS A 94 4.83 1.72 2.34
CA LYS A 94 5.31 2.97 2.92
C LYS A 94 6.83 2.95 3.03
N GLN A 95 7.38 1.90 3.64
CA GLN A 95 8.81 1.75 3.87
C GLN A 95 9.56 1.47 2.55
N GLY A 96 8.99 0.63 1.68
CA GLY A 96 9.66 0.18 0.46
C GLY A 96 9.71 1.23 -0.64
N LEU A 97 8.68 2.07 -0.79
CA LEU A 97 8.61 3.06 -1.87
C LEU A 97 8.45 4.49 -1.35
N LEU A 98 7.39 4.80 -0.60
CA LEU A 98 7.06 6.19 -0.22
C LEU A 98 8.15 6.87 0.63
N ALA A 99 8.84 6.11 1.49
CA ALA A 99 9.92 6.64 2.32
C ALA A 99 11.13 7.11 1.50
N HIS A 100 11.33 6.52 0.32
CA HIS A 100 12.52 6.70 -0.51
C HIS A 100 12.24 7.39 -1.84
N ALA A 101 11.00 7.80 -2.12
CA ALA A 101 10.66 8.54 -3.33
C ALA A 101 9.75 9.71 -2.98
N GLY A 102 9.97 10.85 -3.64
CA GLY A 102 9.05 11.99 -3.53
C GLY A 102 7.69 11.67 -4.11
N ALA A 103 7.65 11.11 -5.31
CA ALA A 103 6.44 10.66 -5.99
C ALA A 103 6.82 9.56 -6.99
N LEU A 104 5.86 8.72 -7.36
CA LEU A 104 6.02 7.65 -8.35
C LEU A 104 5.36 8.07 -9.66
N ASP A 105 5.97 7.68 -10.78
CA ASP A 105 5.40 7.96 -12.10
C ASP A 105 4.07 7.22 -12.32
N PRO A 106 3.20 7.74 -13.21
CA PRO A 106 1.88 7.17 -13.44
C PRO A 106 1.88 5.68 -13.81
N SER A 107 2.91 5.17 -14.49
CA SER A 107 2.95 3.75 -14.86
C SER A 107 3.11 2.84 -13.64
N LEU A 108 3.98 3.21 -12.70
CA LEU A 108 4.16 2.43 -11.48
C LEU A 108 2.93 2.50 -10.58
N VAL A 109 2.32 3.69 -10.45
CA VAL A 109 1.09 3.85 -9.66
C VAL A 109 -0.07 3.06 -10.26
N ALA A 110 -0.24 3.09 -11.59
CA ALA A 110 -1.26 2.30 -12.27
C ALA A 110 -1.07 0.79 -12.03
N LYS A 111 0.17 0.29 -12.13
CA LYS A 111 0.51 -1.12 -11.83
C LYS A 111 0.10 -1.50 -10.39
N ILE A 112 0.47 -0.67 -9.41
CA ILE A 112 0.16 -0.90 -8.00
C ILE A 112 -1.37 -0.89 -7.79
N LEU A 113 -2.06 0.14 -8.27
CA LEU A 113 -3.51 0.27 -8.13
C LEU A 113 -4.25 -0.91 -8.77
N HIS A 114 -3.80 -1.36 -9.96
CA HIS A 114 -4.39 -2.51 -10.64
C HIS A 114 -4.31 -3.78 -9.78
N HIS A 115 -3.13 -4.10 -9.24
CA HIS A 115 -2.94 -5.30 -8.43
C HIS A 115 -3.73 -5.23 -7.12
N LEU A 116 -3.77 -4.06 -6.48
CA LEU A 116 -4.56 -3.86 -5.27
C LEU A 116 -6.06 -3.97 -5.54
N ALA A 117 -6.54 -3.37 -6.63
CA ALA A 117 -7.95 -3.48 -7.04
C ALA A 117 -8.36 -4.93 -7.29
N LYS A 118 -7.49 -5.75 -7.90
CA LYS A 118 -7.72 -7.21 -8.06
C LYS A 118 -7.83 -7.92 -6.72
N GLY A 119 -6.91 -7.65 -5.79
CA GLY A 119 -6.94 -8.24 -4.44
C GLY A 119 -8.21 -7.87 -3.66
N VAL A 120 -8.58 -6.59 -3.66
CA VAL A 120 -9.80 -6.10 -3.02
C VAL A 120 -11.05 -6.64 -3.69
N ALA A 121 -11.08 -6.74 -5.02
CA ALA A 121 -12.20 -7.34 -5.74
C ALA A 121 -12.43 -8.80 -5.34
N ALA A 122 -11.35 -9.60 -5.20
CA ALA A 122 -11.44 -10.98 -4.73
C ALA A 122 -11.96 -11.07 -3.28
N SER A 123 -11.49 -10.18 -2.40
CA SER A 123 -12.01 -10.08 -1.02
C SER A 123 -13.50 -9.73 -1.01
N HIS A 124 -13.91 -8.76 -1.83
CA HIS A 124 -15.31 -8.33 -1.95
C HIS A 124 -16.21 -9.42 -2.51
N GLN A 125 -15.72 -10.30 -3.39
CA GLN A 125 -16.45 -11.47 -3.87
C GLN A 125 -16.66 -12.53 -2.77
N ALA A 126 -15.75 -12.62 -1.80
CA ALA A 126 -15.85 -13.49 -0.63
C ALA A 126 -16.60 -12.84 0.56
N ASP A 127 -17.27 -11.70 0.33
CA ASP A 127 -17.94 -10.87 1.33
C ASP A 127 -17.05 -10.47 2.51
N VAL A 128 -15.79 -10.16 2.20
CA VAL A 128 -14.81 -9.62 3.15
C VAL A 128 -14.50 -8.18 2.75
N VAL A 129 -14.67 -7.25 3.68
CA VAL A 129 -14.30 -5.83 3.55
C VAL A 129 -13.10 -5.58 4.46
N HIS A 130 -12.10 -4.86 3.97
CA HIS A 130 -10.87 -4.65 4.73
C HIS A 130 -11.00 -3.54 5.78
N ARG A 131 -11.53 -2.36 5.41
CA ARG A 131 -11.76 -1.16 6.26
C ARG A 131 -10.54 -0.60 7.00
N ASP A 132 -9.32 -0.94 6.61
CA ASP A 132 -8.07 -0.33 7.13
C ASP A 132 -6.98 -0.38 6.05
N LEU A 133 -7.35 -0.18 4.79
CA LEU A 133 -6.37 -0.15 3.70
C LEU A 133 -5.53 1.13 3.81
N LYS A 134 -4.23 0.95 3.96
CA LYS A 134 -3.21 2.00 4.01
C LYS A 134 -1.87 1.42 3.58
N PRO A 135 -0.86 2.24 3.26
CA PRO A 135 0.42 1.74 2.75
C PRO A 135 1.12 0.72 3.68
N ASN A 136 0.88 0.78 4.98
CA ASN A 136 1.44 -0.16 5.96
C ASN A 136 0.84 -1.57 5.90
N ASN A 137 -0.34 -1.75 5.30
CA ASN A 137 -1.04 -3.04 5.18
C ASN A 137 -0.89 -3.63 3.76
N VAL A 138 0.11 -3.14 3.01
CA VAL A 138 0.42 -3.59 1.65
C VAL A 138 1.90 -3.94 1.62
N MET A 139 2.21 -5.22 1.47
CA MET A 139 3.57 -5.73 1.38
C MET A 139 4.00 -5.82 -0.08
N ILE A 140 5.26 -5.51 -0.36
CA ILE A 140 5.82 -5.57 -1.72
C ILE A 140 7.17 -6.28 -1.75
N THR A 141 7.49 -6.93 -2.87
CA THR A 141 8.83 -7.48 -3.15
C THR A 141 9.35 -6.95 -4.49
N GLY A 142 10.66 -7.06 -4.73
CA GLY A 142 11.29 -6.55 -5.97
C GLY A 142 11.50 -5.02 -6.00
N GLY A 143 11.27 -4.33 -4.88
CA GLY A 143 11.43 -2.87 -4.77
C GLY A 143 10.52 -2.13 -5.76
N TYR A 144 11.08 -1.18 -6.52
CA TYR A 144 10.33 -0.41 -7.52
C TYR A 144 9.88 -1.25 -8.74
N SER A 145 10.42 -2.45 -8.94
CA SER A 145 9.85 -3.37 -9.93
C SER A 145 8.49 -3.89 -9.50
N VAL A 146 8.22 -3.96 -8.20
CA VAL A 146 6.99 -4.51 -7.60
C VAL A 146 6.66 -5.86 -8.25
N ASP A 147 7.52 -6.85 -7.96
CA ASP A 147 7.40 -8.20 -8.52
C ASP A 147 6.18 -8.91 -7.92
N GLU A 148 5.98 -8.72 -6.62
CA GLU A 148 4.79 -9.14 -5.89
C GLU A 148 4.24 -7.99 -5.04
N ILE A 149 2.92 -8.01 -4.87
CA ILE A 149 2.20 -7.10 -3.98
C ILE A 149 1.06 -7.86 -3.31
N LYS A 150 0.99 -7.74 -1.99
CA LYS A 150 0.08 -8.50 -1.13
C LYS A 150 -0.57 -7.58 -0.12
N ILE A 151 -1.89 -7.59 -0.09
CA ILE A 151 -2.66 -6.97 0.97
C ILE A 151 -2.63 -7.90 2.19
N THR A 152 -2.27 -7.38 3.35
CA THR A 152 -2.26 -8.09 4.63
C THR A 152 -3.36 -7.58 5.55
N ASP A 153 -3.55 -8.19 6.72
CA ASP A 153 -4.37 -7.60 7.80
C ASP A 153 -5.87 -7.47 7.50
N PHE A 154 -6.39 -8.35 6.64
CA PHE A 154 -7.81 -8.45 6.38
C PHE A 154 -8.60 -8.68 7.66
N GLY A 155 -9.67 -7.90 7.82
CA GLY A 155 -10.67 -8.10 8.87
C GLY A 155 -10.25 -7.67 10.28
N ILE A 156 -9.09 -7.04 10.49
CA ILE A 156 -8.71 -6.44 11.78
C ILE A 156 -9.60 -5.26 12.14
N ALA A 157 -10.18 -4.62 11.13
CA ALA A 157 -11.22 -3.60 11.24
C ALA A 157 -12.35 -3.88 12.25
N LYS A 158 -12.84 -5.12 12.35
CA LYS A 158 -13.88 -5.48 13.33
C LYS A 158 -13.42 -5.32 14.78
N LEU A 159 -12.11 -5.27 15.03
CA LEU A 159 -11.52 -5.04 16.35
C LEU A 159 -11.55 -3.55 16.75
N VAL A 160 -11.43 -2.63 15.79
CA VAL A 160 -11.58 -1.18 15.99
C VAL A 160 -12.99 -0.83 16.45
N GLU A 161 -13.99 -1.51 15.88
CA GLU A 161 -15.43 -1.31 16.14
C GLU A 161 -15.84 -1.42 17.62
N ASP A 162 -15.03 -2.07 18.46
CA ASP A 162 -15.31 -2.33 19.87
C ASP A 162 -14.33 -1.69 20.86
N GLU A 163 -13.11 -1.31 20.47
CA GLU A 163 -12.37 -0.27 21.23
C GLU A 163 -13.16 1.05 21.24
N MET A 164 -14.04 1.20 20.26
CA MET A 164 -15.00 2.29 20.12
C MET A 164 -16.33 2.06 20.87
N SER A 165 -16.46 1.04 21.72
CA SER A 165 -17.71 0.81 22.48
C SER A 165 -18.09 1.97 23.40
N ASP A 166 -17.15 2.89 23.69
CA ASP A 166 -17.39 4.13 24.46
C ASP A 166 -17.75 5.34 23.57
N ALA A 167 -17.72 5.20 22.24
CA ALA A 167 -18.18 6.20 21.29
C ALA A 167 -19.60 5.83 20.83
N GLU A 168 -20.62 6.53 21.34
CA GLU A 168 -21.99 6.43 20.82
C GLU A 168 -21.95 6.59 19.28
N ASP A 169 -22.58 5.64 18.57
CA ASP A 169 -22.69 5.53 17.11
C ASP A 169 -21.46 5.13 16.26
N GLY A 170 -20.29 4.85 16.86
CA GLY A 170 -19.12 4.41 16.06
C GLY A 170 -18.51 5.54 15.22
N ASP A 171 -18.57 6.78 15.73
CA ASP A 171 -17.90 7.96 15.20
C ASP A 171 -16.39 7.91 15.53
N LEU A 172 -15.55 7.79 14.49
CA LEU A 172 -14.10 7.76 14.58
C LEU A 172 -13.45 9.14 14.66
N SER A 173 -14.21 10.23 14.47
CA SER A 173 -13.67 11.60 14.47
C SER A 173 -13.06 12.02 15.80
N ARG A 174 -13.50 11.38 16.90
CA ARG A 174 -13.08 11.67 18.28
C ARG A 174 -12.00 10.72 18.81
N SER A 175 -11.53 9.77 17.99
CA SER A 175 -10.56 8.78 18.43
C SER A 175 -9.20 9.40 18.75
N THR A 176 -8.61 9.00 19.89
CA THR A 176 -7.25 9.37 20.30
C THR A 176 -6.22 8.29 19.96
N SER A 177 -6.64 7.16 19.37
CA SER A 177 -5.75 6.07 18.98
C SER A 177 -4.82 6.51 17.85
N SER A 178 -3.51 6.40 18.05
CA SER A 178 -2.50 6.73 17.04
C SER A 178 -2.67 5.93 15.75
N THR A 179 -3.19 4.70 15.85
CA THR A 179 -3.45 3.83 14.71
C THR A 179 -4.61 4.36 13.86
N VAL A 180 -5.67 4.83 14.51
CA VAL A 180 -6.83 5.45 13.85
C VAL A 180 -6.44 6.79 13.22
N ILE A 181 -5.72 7.64 13.96
CA ILE A 181 -5.23 8.94 13.47
C ILE A 181 -4.33 8.75 12.24
N GLY A 182 -3.49 7.70 12.24
CA GLY A 182 -2.65 7.33 11.11
C GLY A 182 -3.42 6.83 9.88
N ALA A 183 -4.64 6.31 10.06
CA ALA A 183 -5.50 5.82 9.00
C ALA A 183 -6.41 6.90 8.39
N TRP A 184 -6.69 8.01 9.11
CA TRP A 184 -7.55 9.10 8.63
C TRP A 184 -7.24 9.60 7.20
N PRO A 185 -5.99 9.74 6.74
CA PRO A 185 -5.70 10.15 5.37
C PRO A 185 -6.23 9.24 4.27
N TYR A 186 -6.53 7.98 4.59
CA TYR A 186 -7.02 6.97 3.65
C TYR A 186 -8.46 6.54 3.96
N MET A 187 -9.08 7.12 4.99
CA MET A 187 -10.37 6.70 5.50
C MET A 187 -11.51 7.38 4.74
N ALA A 188 -12.51 6.59 4.37
CA ALA A 188 -13.70 7.11 3.69
C ALA A 188 -14.60 7.90 4.66
N PRO A 189 -15.35 8.93 4.21
CA PRO A 189 -16.23 9.73 5.07
C PRO A 189 -17.22 8.88 5.86
N GLU A 190 -17.82 7.88 5.22
CA GLU A 190 -18.78 6.99 5.86
C GLU A 190 -18.14 6.08 6.92
N MET A 191 -16.85 5.74 6.79
CA MET A 191 -16.14 5.02 7.85
C MET A 191 -15.90 5.91 9.07
N ILE A 192 -15.66 7.20 8.84
CA ILE A 192 -15.44 8.17 9.92
C ILE A 192 -16.72 8.38 10.71
N LEU A 193 -17.84 8.59 10.00
CA LEU A 193 -19.13 8.95 10.58
C LEU A 193 -19.89 7.75 11.15
N LYS A 194 -19.88 6.62 10.44
CA LYS A 194 -20.65 5.42 10.78
C LYS A 194 -19.87 4.16 10.40
N TYR A 195 -18.82 3.87 11.17
CA TYR A 195 -17.90 2.76 10.88
C TYR A 195 -18.61 1.41 10.63
N ARG A 196 -19.69 1.13 11.37
CA ARG A 196 -20.45 -0.12 11.28
C ARG A 196 -21.12 -0.33 9.93
N ASP A 197 -21.61 0.76 9.34
CA ASP A 197 -22.35 0.77 8.06
C ASP A 197 -21.40 0.82 6.84
N ALA A 198 -20.11 1.08 7.06
CA ALA A 198 -19.13 1.15 5.99
C ALA A 198 -18.92 -0.22 5.32
N GLY A 199 -19.26 -0.28 4.04
CA GLY A 199 -19.19 -1.47 3.19
C GLY A 199 -18.04 -1.46 2.18
N LYS A 200 -18.17 -2.28 1.14
CA LYS A 200 -17.20 -2.45 0.05
C LYS A 200 -16.68 -1.14 -0.58
N PRO A 201 -17.49 -0.08 -0.79
CA PRO A 201 -17.00 1.17 -1.39
C PRO A 201 -15.97 1.94 -0.55
N ALA A 202 -15.88 1.66 0.76
CA ALA A 202 -14.90 2.29 1.62
C ALA A 202 -13.46 1.84 1.28
N ASP A 203 -13.27 0.56 0.95
CA ASP A 203 -11.97 0.04 0.51
C ASP A 203 -11.53 0.71 -0.81
N VAL A 204 -12.46 1.00 -1.71
CA VAL A 204 -12.18 1.68 -2.99
C VAL A 204 -11.66 3.10 -2.76
N TRP A 205 -12.26 3.83 -1.81
CA TRP A 205 -11.75 5.13 -1.40
C TRP A 205 -10.31 5.03 -0.88
N SER A 206 -10.04 4.06 0.00
CA SER A 206 -8.70 3.87 0.56
C SER A 206 -7.65 3.53 -0.50
N LEU A 207 -8.01 2.70 -1.50
CA LEU A 207 -7.14 2.42 -2.65
C LEU A 207 -6.80 3.71 -3.42
N ALA A 208 -7.78 4.55 -3.68
CA ALA A 208 -7.59 5.80 -4.39
C ALA A 208 -6.78 6.82 -3.60
N ALA A 209 -6.99 6.90 -2.28
CA ALA A 209 -6.18 7.75 -1.41
C ALA A 209 -4.70 7.34 -1.39
N MET A 210 -4.43 6.02 -1.36
CA MET A 210 -3.07 5.50 -1.49
C MET A 210 -2.47 5.80 -2.87
N ALA A 211 -3.22 5.55 -3.95
CA ALA A 211 -2.76 5.83 -5.31
C ALA A 211 -2.44 7.32 -5.53
N TYR A 212 -3.26 8.21 -4.97
CA TYR A 212 -3.01 9.64 -4.98
C TYR A 212 -1.70 10.00 -4.26
N GLU A 213 -1.45 9.43 -3.08
CA GLU A 213 -0.21 9.67 -2.34
C GLU A 213 1.01 9.15 -3.10
N LEU A 214 0.93 7.95 -3.68
CA LEU A 214 2.00 7.41 -4.51
C LEU A 214 2.30 8.32 -5.71
N MET A 215 1.27 8.86 -6.37
CA MET A 215 1.43 9.69 -7.57
C MET A 215 1.94 11.11 -7.30
N SER A 216 1.55 11.69 -6.15
CA SER A 216 1.81 13.10 -5.84
C SER A 216 2.86 13.33 -4.76
N GLY A 217 3.18 12.30 -3.98
CA GLY A 217 3.97 12.41 -2.75
C GLY A 217 3.24 12.94 -1.54
N ASN A 218 1.96 13.30 -1.69
CA ASN A 218 1.17 13.97 -0.67
C ASN A 218 -0.17 13.25 -0.48
N LYS A 219 -0.69 13.26 0.73
CA LYS A 219 -2.04 12.72 1.02
C LYS A 219 -3.11 13.60 0.35
N PRO A 220 -4.20 13.01 -0.17
CA PRO A 220 -5.23 13.74 -0.93
C PRO A 220 -5.87 14.89 -0.15
N PHE A 221 -6.03 14.70 1.17
CA PHE A 221 -6.71 15.65 2.06
C PHE A 221 -5.80 16.15 3.19
N GLY A 222 -4.48 15.93 3.08
CA GLY A 222 -3.50 16.24 4.13
C GLY A 222 -3.29 15.11 5.15
N PRO A 223 -2.46 15.33 6.17
CA PRO A 223 -2.16 14.33 7.20
C PRO A 223 -3.11 14.41 8.40
N GLY A 224 -3.30 13.28 9.09
CA GLY A 224 -3.94 13.22 10.41
C GLY A 224 -5.22 14.06 10.52
N PRO A 225 -5.36 14.91 11.55
CA PRO A 225 -6.58 15.71 11.77
C PRO A 225 -6.95 16.63 10.59
N THR A 226 -5.98 17.08 9.78
CA THR A 226 -6.26 17.89 8.59
C THR A 226 -7.05 17.10 7.55
N ALA A 227 -6.73 15.81 7.37
CA ALA A 227 -7.49 14.92 6.51
C ALA A 227 -8.94 14.78 6.98
N LEU A 228 -9.12 14.52 8.27
CA LEU A 228 -10.43 14.40 8.89
C LEU A 228 -11.29 15.65 8.63
N ALA A 229 -10.77 16.84 8.91
CA ALA A 229 -11.48 18.10 8.69
C ALA A 229 -11.83 18.34 7.21
N ALA A 230 -10.93 17.99 6.29
CA ALA A 230 -11.16 18.15 4.86
C ALA A 230 -12.21 17.16 4.33
N VAL A 231 -12.18 15.90 4.76
CA VAL A 231 -13.08 14.82 4.33
C VAL A 231 -14.51 15.02 4.85
N LEU A 232 -14.68 15.64 6.03
CA LEU A 232 -15.99 15.92 6.61
C LEU A 232 -16.63 17.24 6.13
N ARG A 233 -15.94 18.01 5.28
CA ARG A 233 -16.50 19.24 4.70
C ARG A 233 -17.53 18.91 3.61
N SER A 234 -18.53 19.77 3.46
CA SER A 234 -19.51 19.71 2.37
C SER A 234 -19.43 20.97 1.49
N PRO A 235 -19.06 20.86 0.19
CA PRO A 235 -18.61 19.65 -0.48
C PRO A 235 -17.20 19.21 -0.03
N ILE A 236 -16.90 17.90 -0.16
CA ILE A 236 -15.54 17.40 -0.01
C ILE A 236 -14.67 18.06 -1.08
N PRO A 237 -13.50 18.63 -0.74
CA PRO A 237 -12.63 19.22 -1.74
C PRO A 237 -12.20 18.16 -2.77
N VAL A 238 -12.00 18.57 -4.01
CA VAL A 238 -11.29 17.73 -4.97
C VAL A 238 -9.79 17.80 -4.63
N PRO A 239 -9.08 16.68 -4.45
CA PRO A 239 -7.62 16.70 -4.31
C PRO A 239 -6.99 17.45 -5.49
N PRO A 240 -5.92 18.23 -5.30
CA PRO A 240 -5.32 18.95 -6.42
C PRO A 240 -4.68 17.98 -7.43
N ARG A 241 -4.73 18.34 -8.73
CA ARG A 241 -3.97 17.60 -9.75
C ARG A 241 -2.47 17.65 -9.40
N PRO A 242 -1.74 16.51 -9.38
CA PRO A 242 -0.32 16.49 -9.02
C PRO A 242 0.52 17.42 -9.89
N ALA A 243 1.34 18.27 -9.26
CA ALA A 243 2.13 19.29 -9.96
C ALA A 243 3.12 18.69 -10.97
N GLN A 244 3.62 17.48 -10.69
CA GLN A 244 4.57 16.73 -11.52
C GLN A 244 4.01 16.44 -12.92
N LEU A 245 2.69 16.36 -13.09
CA LEU A 245 2.06 16.12 -14.39
C LEU A 245 2.12 17.34 -15.32
N HIS A 246 2.10 18.58 -14.79
CA HIS A 246 2.19 19.79 -15.62
C HIS A 246 3.56 19.97 -16.28
N CYS A 247 4.61 19.41 -15.69
CA CYS A 247 5.97 19.75 -16.08
C CYS A 247 6.50 18.90 -17.24
N LYS A 248 5.83 17.79 -17.59
CA LYS A 248 6.37 16.75 -18.50
C LYS A 248 5.27 16.08 -19.35
N PRO A 249 5.12 16.49 -20.63
CA PRO A 249 4.07 15.99 -21.52
C PRO A 249 4.04 14.46 -21.72
N GLN A 250 5.17 13.76 -21.56
CA GLN A 250 5.19 12.29 -21.70
C GLN A 250 4.44 11.53 -20.59
N PHE A 251 4.24 12.14 -19.42
CA PHE A 251 3.55 11.50 -18.30
C PHE A 251 2.09 11.95 -18.20
N GLU A 252 1.75 13.05 -18.88
CA GLU A 252 0.47 13.72 -18.77
C GLU A 252 -0.73 12.86 -19.20
N PRO A 253 -0.74 12.18 -20.38
CA PRO A 253 -1.92 11.40 -20.79
C PRO A 253 -2.30 10.30 -19.80
N LEU A 254 -1.34 9.44 -19.44
CA LEU A 254 -1.57 8.36 -18.47
C LEU A 254 -1.82 8.93 -17.07
N GLY A 255 -1.13 10.01 -16.70
CA GLY A 255 -1.30 10.70 -15.43
C GLY A 255 -2.71 11.26 -15.25
N ASP A 256 -3.29 11.83 -16.29
CA ASP A 256 -4.65 12.38 -16.28
C ASP A 256 -5.71 11.30 -16.25
N GLU A 257 -5.56 10.24 -17.05
CA GLU A 257 -6.45 9.08 -16.99
C GLU A 257 -6.47 8.47 -15.58
N LEU A 258 -5.27 8.27 -15.01
CA LEU A 258 -5.12 7.72 -13.66
C LEU A 258 -5.66 8.67 -12.58
N TYR A 259 -5.39 9.97 -12.68
CA TYR A 259 -5.90 10.98 -11.75
C TYR A 259 -7.42 11.07 -11.79
N ASN A 260 -8.03 11.08 -12.98
CA ASN A 260 -9.49 11.09 -13.12
C ASN A 260 -10.12 9.83 -12.53
N LEU A 261 -9.49 8.66 -12.75
CA LEU A 261 -9.91 7.41 -12.14
C LEU A 261 -9.83 7.48 -10.60
N ILE A 262 -8.72 7.98 -10.05
CA ILE A 262 -8.55 8.21 -8.61
C ILE A 262 -9.66 9.14 -8.06
N CYS A 263 -9.94 10.26 -8.74
CA CYS A 263 -10.99 11.18 -8.32
C CYS A 263 -12.39 10.54 -8.33
N SER A 264 -12.68 9.66 -9.30
CA SER A 264 -13.96 8.93 -9.35
C SER A 264 -14.18 7.99 -8.15
N CYS A 265 -13.10 7.55 -7.52
CA CYS A 265 -13.13 6.72 -6.31
C CYS A 265 -13.20 7.54 -5.01
N LEU A 266 -12.89 8.85 -5.06
CA LEU A 266 -12.89 9.77 -3.92
C LEU A 266 -14.18 10.61 -3.83
N LEU A 267 -15.28 10.10 -4.39
CA LEU A 267 -16.59 10.73 -4.28
C LEU A 267 -17.20 10.53 -2.90
N ALA A 268 -17.85 11.59 -2.37
CA ALA A 268 -18.50 11.55 -1.06
C ALA A 268 -19.56 10.45 -0.97
N ASP A 269 -20.41 10.33 -2.00
CA ASP A 269 -21.41 9.28 -2.11
C ASP A 269 -20.75 7.91 -2.40
N PRO A 270 -20.85 6.93 -1.49
CA PRO A 270 -20.27 5.59 -1.69
C PRO A 270 -20.85 4.85 -2.90
N SER A 271 -22.10 5.12 -3.27
CA SER A 271 -22.78 4.44 -4.39
C SER A 271 -22.36 4.96 -5.77
N ALA A 272 -21.81 6.18 -5.82
CA ALA A 272 -21.29 6.79 -7.04
C ALA A 272 -19.86 6.32 -7.39
N ARG A 273 -19.17 5.67 -6.45
CA ARG A 273 -17.82 5.13 -6.67
C ARG A 273 -17.89 3.85 -7.50
N PRO A 274 -16.88 3.55 -8.35
CA PRO A 274 -16.79 2.25 -8.98
C PRO A 274 -16.59 1.14 -7.93
N THR A 275 -17.08 -0.06 -8.22
CA THR A 275 -16.72 -1.26 -7.44
C THR A 275 -15.24 -1.59 -7.63
N ALA A 276 -14.63 -2.35 -6.69
CA ALA A 276 -13.24 -2.80 -6.84
C ALA A 276 -13.03 -3.63 -8.12
N ALA A 277 -14.03 -4.40 -8.55
CA ALA A 277 -13.99 -5.15 -9.80
C ALA A 277 -14.01 -4.23 -11.04
N GLN A 278 -14.81 -3.17 -11.04
CA GLN A 278 -14.78 -2.15 -12.10
C GLN A 278 -13.46 -1.39 -12.10
N LEU A 279 -12.96 -1.01 -10.93
CA LEU A 279 -11.66 -0.36 -10.79
C LEU A 279 -10.54 -1.22 -11.38
N ALA A 280 -10.52 -2.52 -11.10
CA ALA A 280 -9.54 -3.45 -11.69
C ALA A 280 -9.63 -3.46 -13.23
N LYS A 281 -10.84 -3.48 -13.80
CA LYS A 281 -11.04 -3.39 -15.26
C LYS A 281 -10.60 -2.06 -15.85
N TYR A 282 -10.88 -0.94 -15.18
CA TYR A 282 -10.41 0.37 -15.63
C TYR A 282 -8.89 0.47 -15.60
N CYS A 283 -8.24 -0.07 -14.57
CA CYS A 283 -6.79 -0.17 -14.52
C CYS A 283 -6.22 -1.08 -15.62
N GLU A 284 -6.91 -2.16 -16.00
CA GLU A 284 -6.50 -3.03 -17.11
C GLU A 284 -6.52 -2.29 -18.46
N SER A 285 -7.41 -1.32 -18.65
CA SER A 285 -7.42 -0.47 -19.85
C SER A 285 -6.37 0.63 -19.89
N LEU A 286 -5.65 0.89 -18.78
CA LEU A 286 -4.60 1.92 -18.75
C LEU A 286 -3.36 1.42 -19.49
N CYS A 287 -2.81 2.24 -20.38
CA CYS A 287 -1.57 1.94 -21.11
C CYS A 287 -0.32 2.19 -20.23
N TYR A 288 -0.12 1.40 -19.18
CA TYR A 288 1.05 1.50 -18.30
C TYR A 288 2.14 0.46 -18.59
N SER A 289 3.40 0.80 -18.31
CA SER A 289 4.53 -0.12 -18.49
C SER A 289 4.66 -1.12 -17.33
N VAL A 290 4.91 -2.39 -17.66
CA VAL A 290 5.25 -3.47 -16.71
C VAL A 290 6.75 -3.76 -16.66
N SER A 291 7.58 -2.90 -17.26
CA SER A 291 9.03 -3.10 -17.33
C SER A 291 9.66 -3.15 -15.95
N SER A 292 10.65 -4.04 -15.78
CA SER A 292 11.45 -4.09 -14.57
C SER A 292 12.23 -2.79 -14.36
N ARG A 293 12.43 -2.45 -13.10
CA ARG A 293 13.12 -1.25 -12.67
C ARG A 293 14.41 -1.59 -11.96
N PHE A 294 15.40 -0.73 -12.16
CA PHE A 294 16.76 -0.91 -11.69
C PHE A 294 17.18 0.32 -10.91
N ASN A 295 18.02 0.10 -9.90
CA ASN A 295 18.70 1.16 -9.19
C ASN A 295 20.04 1.47 -9.85
N GLY A 296 20.44 2.73 -9.80
CA GLY A 296 21.75 3.19 -10.26
C GLY A 296 22.08 4.56 -9.69
N GLN A 297 23.20 5.12 -10.14
CA GLN A 297 23.66 6.44 -9.73
C GLN A 297 23.79 7.36 -10.94
N CYS A 298 23.27 8.59 -10.81
CA CYS A 298 23.50 9.64 -11.78
C CYS A 298 24.95 10.11 -11.71
N ASN A 299 25.76 9.80 -12.73
CA ASN A 299 27.20 10.08 -12.72
C ASN A 299 27.61 11.20 -13.66
N TYR A 300 26.70 11.64 -14.53
CA TYR A 300 26.97 12.72 -15.47
C TYR A 300 25.69 13.47 -15.80
N ILE A 301 25.74 14.79 -15.75
CA ILE A 301 24.75 15.69 -16.33
C ILE A 301 25.47 16.54 -17.37
N HIS A 302 24.94 16.58 -18.59
CA HIS A 302 25.51 17.40 -19.66
C HIS A 302 25.47 18.89 -19.25
N PRO A 303 26.46 19.74 -19.59
CA PRO A 303 26.50 21.14 -19.17
C PRO A 303 25.26 21.98 -19.54
N ARG A 304 24.64 21.69 -20.70
CA ARG A 304 23.35 22.27 -21.12
C ARG A 304 22.14 21.84 -20.27
N GLY A 305 22.33 20.87 -19.37
CA GLY A 305 21.32 20.37 -18.44
C GLY A 305 20.25 19.46 -19.03
N ALA A 306 20.13 19.31 -20.35
CA ALA A 306 19.02 18.58 -20.99
C ALA A 306 19.09 17.05 -20.89
N MET A 307 20.24 16.47 -20.54
CA MET A 307 20.45 15.03 -20.53
C MET A 307 21.54 14.63 -19.55
N GLY A 308 21.57 13.35 -19.20
CA GLY A 308 22.56 12.78 -18.30
C GLY A 308 22.83 11.30 -18.57
N GLN A 309 23.64 10.71 -17.70
CA GLN A 309 23.93 9.29 -17.70
C GLN A 309 23.87 8.70 -16.29
N ILE A 310 23.37 7.46 -16.24
CA ILE A 310 23.27 6.64 -15.05
C ILE A 310 24.25 5.49 -15.17
N THR A 311 24.92 5.13 -14.09
CA THR A 311 25.69 3.89 -13.99
C THR A 311 24.91 2.88 -13.15
N THR A 312 24.70 1.69 -13.68
CA THR A 312 24.07 0.58 -12.92
C THR A 312 25.03 0.05 -11.87
N VAL A 313 24.50 -0.74 -10.93
CA VAL A 313 25.34 -1.49 -9.96
C VAL A 313 26.37 -2.39 -10.67
N LYS A 314 26.09 -2.84 -11.89
CA LYS A 314 26.99 -3.68 -12.71
C LYS A 314 28.02 -2.87 -13.51
N GLY A 315 27.97 -1.53 -13.47
CA GLY A 315 28.86 -0.64 -14.22
C GLY A 315 28.36 -0.27 -15.62
N ASP A 316 27.16 -0.70 -16.02
CA ASP A 316 26.60 -0.35 -17.33
C ASP A 316 26.22 1.12 -17.39
N ARG A 317 26.45 1.76 -18.54
CA ARG A 317 26.08 3.17 -18.78
C ARG A 317 24.74 3.27 -19.48
N ILE A 318 23.83 4.02 -18.89
CA ILE A 318 22.49 4.24 -19.40
C ILE A 318 22.28 5.73 -19.65
N PHE A 319 21.82 6.09 -20.84
CA PHE A 319 21.51 7.46 -21.20
C PHE A 319 20.11 7.84 -20.70
N PHE A 320 19.91 9.09 -20.28
CA PHE A 320 18.56 9.63 -20.06
C PHE A 320 18.43 11.08 -20.52
N ASN A 321 17.25 11.44 -20.99
CA ASN A 321 16.85 12.82 -21.22
C ASN A 321 16.14 13.35 -19.96
N MET A 322 16.30 14.62 -19.61
CA MET A 322 15.59 15.25 -18.48
C MET A 322 14.07 15.18 -18.59
N ASP A 323 13.54 15.01 -19.79
CA ASP A 323 12.10 14.79 -19.98
C ASP A 323 11.67 13.43 -19.41
N SER A 324 12.55 12.43 -19.41
CA SER A 324 12.27 11.13 -18.79
C SER A 324 12.31 11.15 -17.26
N VAL A 325 12.66 12.27 -16.64
CA VAL A 325 12.69 12.39 -15.17
C VAL A 325 11.28 12.73 -14.68
N TYR A 326 10.79 11.97 -13.69
CA TYR A 326 9.54 12.27 -12.99
C TYR A 326 9.85 12.70 -11.54
N GLY A 327 9.38 13.89 -11.16
CA GLY A 327 9.62 14.48 -9.84
C GLY A 327 10.94 15.25 -9.75
N ASP A 328 11.70 15.02 -8.68
CA ASP A 328 12.92 15.76 -8.36
C ASP A 328 14.00 15.58 -9.45
N ARG A 329 14.70 16.66 -9.81
CA ARG A 329 15.73 16.63 -10.85
C ARG A 329 17.01 15.98 -10.32
N PRO A 330 17.58 14.95 -10.98
CA PRO A 330 18.82 14.34 -10.53
C PRO A 330 20.01 15.29 -10.67
N VAL A 331 20.90 15.23 -9.68
CA VAL A 331 22.25 15.83 -9.73
C VAL A 331 23.29 14.71 -9.78
N VAL A 332 24.55 15.05 -10.07
CA VAL A 332 25.64 14.07 -10.01
C VAL A 332 25.75 13.54 -8.57
N GLY A 333 25.78 12.22 -8.42
CA GLY A 333 25.76 11.52 -7.13
C GLY A 333 24.38 11.05 -6.69
N SER A 334 23.28 11.55 -7.27
CA SER A 334 21.93 11.12 -6.92
C SER A 334 21.72 9.62 -7.19
N SER A 335 21.16 8.92 -6.21
CA SER A 335 20.59 7.59 -6.40
C SER A 335 19.31 7.69 -7.21
N VAL A 336 19.14 6.82 -8.20
CA VAL A 336 17.97 6.83 -9.08
C VAL A 336 17.41 5.44 -9.31
N CYS A 337 16.10 5.38 -9.57
CA CYS A 337 15.40 4.20 -10.04
C CYS A 337 14.89 4.44 -11.48
N PHE A 338 15.04 3.47 -12.37
CA PHE A 338 14.63 3.62 -13.76
C PHE A 338 14.33 2.29 -14.46
N SER A 339 13.60 2.30 -15.57
CA SER A 339 13.57 1.17 -16.51
C SER A 339 14.52 1.44 -17.68
N ALA A 340 15.13 0.40 -18.24
CA ALA A 340 16.06 0.51 -19.35
C ALA A 340 15.44 -0.05 -20.64
N PHE A 341 15.57 0.71 -21.73
CA PHE A 341 15.09 0.33 -23.06
C PHE A 341 16.23 0.34 -24.09
N PRO A 342 16.14 -0.47 -25.16
CA PRO A 342 17.11 -0.46 -26.24
C PRO A 342 17.33 0.94 -26.83
N GLY A 343 18.59 1.27 -27.12
CA GLY A 343 18.98 2.56 -27.69
C GLY A 343 20.41 2.53 -28.21
N GLN A 344 20.75 3.49 -29.06
CA GLN A 344 22.09 3.69 -29.62
C GLN A 344 22.56 5.13 -29.39
N PRO A 345 23.84 5.38 -29.06
CA PRO A 345 24.90 4.39 -28.79
C PRO A 345 24.78 3.70 -27.42
N LEU A 346 23.86 4.13 -26.56
CA LEU A 346 23.61 3.57 -25.23
C LEU A 346 22.11 3.25 -25.05
N PRO A 347 21.76 2.28 -24.18
CA PRO A 347 20.38 2.09 -23.72
C PRO A 347 19.81 3.38 -23.11
N ARG A 348 18.48 3.51 -23.13
CA ARG A 348 17.76 4.70 -22.68
C ARG A 348 16.97 4.40 -21.41
N ALA A 349 17.09 5.26 -20.39
CA ALA A 349 16.31 5.16 -19.17
C ALA A 349 14.99 5.93 -19.29
N HIS A 350 13.88 5.28 -18.95
CA HIS A 350 12.57 5.92 -18.81
C HIS A 350 11.65 5.06 -17.90
N PRO A 351 10.82 5.66 -17.06
CA PRO A 351 11.08 6.94 -16.41
C PRO A 351 12.34 6.86 -15.54
N VAL A 352 12.83 8.01 -15.09
CA VAL A 352 13.91 8.16 -14.11
C VAL A 352 13.33 8.83 -12.86
N LEU A 353 13.43 8.17 -11.72
CA LEU A 353 13.01 8.67 -10.42
C LEU A 353 14.24 8.91 -9.54
N VAL A 354 14.31 10.06 -8.88
CA VAL A 354 15.34 10.31 -7.86
C VAL A 354 14.92 9.67 -6.54
N LEU A 355 15.81 8.87 -5.97
CA LEU A 355 15.61 8.23 -4.68
C LEU A 355 16.16 9.11 -3.56
N ARG A 356 15.41 9.18 -2.46
CA ARG A 356 15.78 9.86 -1.23
C ARG A 356 16.54 8.89 -0.30
N PRO A 357 17.56 9.38 0.42
CA PRO A 357 18.37 8.56 1.31
C PRO A 357 17.56 7.96 2.46
#